data_AF-A0A7W1GRD7-F1
#
_entry.id   AF-A0A7W1GRD7-F1
#
_cell.length_a   1.000
_cell.length_b   1.000
_cell.length_c   1.000
_cell.angle_alpha   90.00
_cell.angle_beta   90.00
_cell.angle_gamma   90.00
#
_symmetry.space_group_name_H-M   'P 1'
#
loop_
_entity.id
_entity.type
_entity.pdbx_description
1 polymer ?
#
loop_
_entity_poly.entity_id
_entity_poly.type
_entity_poly.pdbx_seq_one_letter_code
_entity_poly.pdbx_strand_id
1 'polypeptide(L)'
;DSGEVARALGVPMGRAARQRWGDGSVPVLVVGSGPDEWRALGPPGTLDLVVAHLTSVAADAAGDDLVSVVDLTHGTALVRLTGERSADLLAHETAVDLSDRAHPDGAALRTAVSGLAADVVRDDQGGVCSYLLGCERSSGQYLFDSLLDAGGPLGVDVDGFASDDEEPAHVR
;
A
#
# COMPACT_ATOMS: atom_id res chain seq x y z
N ASP A 1 2.26 -17.50 -15.72
CA ASP A 1 3.63 -17.74 -15.26
C ASP A 1 4.15 -16.40 -14.83
N SER A 2 4.58 -16.23 -13.58
CA SER A 2 5.05 -14.94 -13.09
C SER A 2 6.54 -14.81 -13.45
N GLY A 3 6.97 -13.68 -14.03
CA GLY A 3 8.36 -13.46 -14.47
C GLY A 3 9.40 -13.57 -13.35
N GLU A 4 10.69 -13.49 -13.69
CA GLU A 4 11.79 -13.66 -12.71
C GLU A 4 11.72 -12.66 -11.54
N VAL A 5 11.35 -11.40 -11.83
CA VAL A 5 11.11 -10.37 -10.81
C VAL A 5 10.01 -10.76 -9.83
N ALA A 6 8.91 -11.34 -10.32
CA ALA A 6 7.81 -11.78 -9.47
C ALA A 6 8.23 -12.88 -8.49
N ARG A 7 9.08 -13.81 -8.96
CA ARG A 7 9.66 -14.86 -8.12
C ARG A 7 10.62 -14.29 -7.08
N ALA A 8 11.47 -13.35 -7.49
CA ALA A 8 12.44 -12.71 -6.60
C ALA A 8 11.76 -11.88 -5.50
N LEU A 9 10.75 -11.10 -5.85
CA LEU A 9 9.97 -10.30 -4.90
C LEU A 9 8.99 -11.17 -4.10
N GLY A 10 8.60 -12.35 -4.57
CA GLY A 10 7.71 -13.27 -3.86
C GLY A 10 6.29 -12.76 -3.65
N VAL A 11 5.90 -11.66 -4.31
CA VAL A 11 4.56 -11.05 -4.22
C VAL A 11 3.90 -11.10 -5.58
N PRO A 12 2.85 -11.92 -5.79
CA PRO A 12 2.14 -11.95 -7.06
C PRO A 12 1.22 -10.73 -7.22
N MET A 13 0.74 -10.50 -8.45
CA MET A 13 -0.29 -9.50 -8.72
C MET A 13 -1.49 -9.68 -7.79
N GLY A 14 -2.02 -8.57 -7.30
CA GLY A 14 -3.20 -8.56 -6.44
C GLY A 14 -2.90 -8.85 -4.96
N ARG A 15 -1.62 -8.98 -4.61
CA ARG A 15 -1.16 -9.22 -3.24
C ARG A 15 -0.18 -8.14 -2.79
N ALA A 16 -0.08 -7.99 -1.48
CA ALA A 16 0.97 -7.24 -0.81
C ALA A 16 1.55 -8.08 0.34
N ALA A 17 2.82 -7.85 0.66
CA ALA A 17 3.47 -8.49 1.79
C ALA A 17 4.56 -7.59 2.38
N ARG A 18 4.63 -7.56 3.71
CA ARG A 18 5.76 -6.94 4.41
C ARG A 18 6.97 -7.83 4.36
N GLN A 19 8.10 -7.24 4.00
CA GLN A 19 9.40 -7.85 3.96
C GLN A 19 10.38 -7.03 4.80
N ARG A 20 11.56 -7.60 5.05
CA ARG A 20 12.65 -6.93 5.75
C ARG A 20 13.85 -6.89 4.84
N TRP A 21 14.29 -5.68 4.48
CA TRP A 21 15.40 -5.43 3.56
C TRP A 21 16.59 -4.80 4.28
N GLY A 22 17.73 -4.76 3.59
CA GLY A 22 19.00 -4.21 4.08
C GLY A 22 19.38 -4.79 5.43
N ASP A 23 19.85 -6.05 5.44
CA ASP A 23 20.15 -6.89 6.62
C ASP A 23 18.97 -7.30 7.53
N GLY A 24 17.75 -6.87 7.17
CA GLY A 24 16.54 -7.20 7.91
C GLY A 24 16.07 -6.06 8.81
N SER A 25 16.77 -4.92 8.82
CA SER A 25 16.41 -3.75 9.60
C SER A 25 15.22 -2.97 9.02
N VAL A 26 15.11 -2.85 7.69
CA VAL A 26 14.12 -1.96 7.06
C VAL A 26 12.84 -2.70 6.70
N PRO A 27 11.67 -2.34 7.27
CA PRO A 27 10.39 -2.88 6.82
C PRO A 27 10.05 -2.30 5.45
N VAL A 28 9.69 -3.15 4.49
CA VAL A 28 9.23 -2.71 3.17
C VAL A 28 7.95 -3.46 2.84
N LEU A 29 6.90 -2.72 2.51
CA LEU A 29 5.67 -3.29 1.95
C LEU A 29 5.83 -3.39 0.44
N VAL A 30 5.88 -4.62 -0.07
CA VAL A 30 5.91 -4.89 -1.51
C VAL A 30 4.48 -5.15 -1.98
N VAL A 31 4.03 -4.44 -3.02
CA VAL A 31 2.67 -4.46 -3.56
C VAL A 31 2.73 -4.89 -5.03
N GLY A 32 2.07 -5.98 -5.39
CA GLY A 32 1.87 -6.40 -6.77
C GLY A 32 0.72 -5.62 -7.42
N SER A 33 1.00 -4.39 -7.84
CA SER A 33 0.01 -3.40 -8.28
C SER A 33 -0.65 -3.72 -9.64
N GLY A 34 -0.01 -4.54 -10.47
CA GLY A 34 -0.52 -4.90 -11.79
C GLY A 34 0.25 -6.08 -12.40
N PRO A 35 -0.10 -6.50 -13.63
CA PRO A 35 0.70 -7.45 -14.38
C PRO A 35 2.11 -6.89 -14.55
N ASP A 36 3.10 -7.63 -14.04
CA ASP A 36 4.52 -7.26 -14.09
C ASP A 36 4.87 -5.87 -13.51
N GLU A 37 4.02 -5.35 -12.60
CA GLU A 37 4.22 -4.07 -11.91
C GLU A 37 4.22 -4.27 -10.39
N TRP A 38 5.28 -3.81 -9.75
CA TRP A 38 5.43 -3.81 -8.30
C TRP A 38 5.73 -2.42 -7.76
N ARG A 39 5.19 -2.11 -6.57
CA ARG A 39 5.60 -0.96 -5.75
C ARG A 39 6.23 -1.44 -4.46
N ALA A 40 7.28 -0.75 -4.02
CA ALA A 40 7.90 -0.94 -2.73
C ALA A 40 7.70 0.33 -1.89
N LEU A 41 7.08 0.19 -0.72
CA LEU A 41 6.86 1.27 0.22
C LEU A 41 7.73 1.04 1.46
N GLY A 42 8.74 1.90 1.63
CA GLY A 42 9.63 1.89 2.79
C GLY A 42 9.46 3.14 3.66
N PRO A 43 9.95 3.13 4.90
CA PRO A 43 9.98 4.29 5.77
C PRO A 43 10.71 5.49 5.15
N PRO A 44 10.40 6.72 5.58
CA PRO A 44 11.17 7.90 5.21
C PRO A 44 12.68 7.71 5.45
N GLY A 45 13.51 8.19 4.53
CA GLY A 45 14.97 8.07 4.62
C GLY A 45 15.57 6.75 4.14
N THR A 46 14.74 5.81 3.64
CA THR A 46 15.22 4.49 3.17
C THR A 46 15.30 4.35 1.64
N LEU A 47 15.09 5.44 0.88
CA LEU A 47 15.01 5.43 -0.58
C LEU A 47 16.22 4.77 -1.24
N ASP A 48 17.44 5.16 -0.86
CA ASP A 48 18.67 4.64 -1.47
C ASP A 48 18.79 3.12 -1.30
N LEU A 49 18.40 2.59 -0.13
CA LEU A 49 18.40 1.17 0.17
C LEU A 49 17.35 0.42 -0.67
N VAL A 50 16.13 0.96 -0.74
CA VAL A 50 15.03 0.40 -1.54
C VAL A 50 15.39 0.35 -3.02
N VAL A 51 15.93 1.45 -3.57
CA VAL A 51 16.36 1.54 -4.96
C VAL A 51 17.51 0.58 -5.23
N ALA A 52 18.52 0.50 -4.36
CA ALA A 52 19.63 -0.43 -4.50
C ALA A 52 19.16 -1.90 -4.51
N HIS A 53 18.24 -2.27 -3.61
CA HIS A 53 17.66 -3.61 -3.57
C HIS A 53 16.90 -3.95 -4.86
N LEU A 54 15.99 -3.08 -5.31
CA LEU A 54 15.23 -3.29 -6.54
C LEU A 54 16.11 -3.33 -7.78
N THR A 55 17.17 -2.52 -7.82
CA THR A 55 18.15 -2.52 -8.92
C THR A 55 18.93 -3.84 -8.97
N SER A 56 19.29 -4.41 -7.81
CA SER A 56 19.90 -5.74 -7.74
C SER A 56 18.93 -6.82 -8.25
N VAL A 57 17.67 -6.81 -7.79
CA VAL A 57 16.65 -7.75 -8.26
C VAL A 57 16.45 -7.64 -9.77
N ALA A 58 16.39 -6.42 -10.30
CA ALA A 58 16.27 -6.17 -11.73
C ALA A 58 17.48 -6.69 -12.51
N ALA A 59 18.70 -6.52 -12.00
CA ALA A 59 19.92 -7.01 -12.62
C ALA A 59 20.02 -8.55 -12.60
N ASP A 60 19.58 -9.18 -11.51
CA ASP A 60 19.57 -10.64 -11.37
C ASP A 60 18.49 -11.29 -12.27
N ALA A 61 17.38 -10.59 -12.49
CA ALA A 61 16.30 -10.99 -13.40
C ALA A 61 16.55 -10.59 -14.88
N ALA A 62 17.70 -9.95 -15.19
CA ALA A 62 17.98 -9.34 -16.47
C ALA A 62 18.35 -10.35 -17.59
N GLY A 63 17.76 -11.55 -17.60
CA GLY A 63 17.84 -12.49 -18.72
C GLY A 63 17.26 -11.87 -20.01
N ASP A 64 16.09 -12.33 -20.44
CA ASP A 64 15.38 -11.74 -21.59
C ASP A 64 14.38 -10.63 -21.20
N ASP A 65 14.18 -10.37 -19.90
CA ASP A 65 13.17 -9.44 -19.40
C ASP A 65 13.73 -8.01 -19.25
N LEU A 66 12.96 -7.02 -19.73
CA LEU A 66 13.28 -5.59 -19.58
C LEU A 66 12.63 -5.04 -18.30
N VAL A 67 13.43 -4.89 -17.25
CA VAL A 67 12.98 -4.37 -15.96
C VAL A 67 13.46 -2.92 -15.78
N SER A 68 12.57 -2.05 -15.29
CA SER A 68 12.92 -0.67 -14.93
C SER A 68 12.53 -0.38 -13.48
N VAL A 69 13.35 0.42 -12.81
CA VAL A 69 13.12 0.89 -11.43
C VAL A 69 12.94 2.40 -11.49
N VAL A 70 11.81 2.89 -10.98
CA VAL A 70 11.42 4.30 -11.03
C VAL A 70 11.06 4.77 -9.62
N ASP A 71 11.63 5.90 -9.20
CA ASP A 71 11.24 6.57 -7.97
C ASP A 71 9.96 7.38 -8.18
N LEU A 72 8.90 6.99 -7.47
CA LEU A 72 7.59 7.65 -7.48
C LEU A 72 7.25 8.37 -6.16
N THR A 73 8.24 8.51 -5.25
CA THR A 73 8.04 9.03 -3.89
C THR A 73 7.36 10.41 -3.90
N HIS A 74 7.79 11.32 -4.77
CA HIS A 74 7.22 12.67 -4.87
C HIS A 74 5.95 12.74 -5.74
N GLY A 75 5.62 11.67 -6.47
CA GLY A 75 4.47 11.62 -7.37
C GLY A 75 3.19 11.09 -6.71
N THR A 76 3.30 10.50 -5.52
CA THR A 76 2.23 9.74 -4.87
C THR A 76 1.86 10.35 -3.53
N ALA A 77 0.57 10.38 -3.21
CA ALA A 77 0.06 10.59 -1.85
C ALA A 77 -0.44 9.27 -1.28
N LEU A 78 -0.21 9.04 0.02
CA LEU A 78 -0.66 7.86 0.74
C LEU A 78 -1.50 8.29 1.95
N VAL A 79 -2.66 7.66 2.11
CA VAL A 79 -3.51 7.79 3.30
C VAL A 79 -3.69 6.41 3.91
N ARG A 80 -3.48 6.30 5.23
CA ARG A 80 -3.81 5.08 5.97
C ARG A 80 -5.18 5.25 6.63
N LEU A 81 -6.06 4.27 6.43
CA LEU A 81 -7.34 4.15 7.10
C LEU A 81 -7.33 2.86 7.94
N THR A 82 -7.44 2.98 9.26
CA THR A 82 -7.38 1.84 10.18
C THR A 82 -8.63 1.80 11.05
N GLY A 83 -9.19 0.61 11.26
CA GLY A 83 -10.35 0.37 12.10
C GLY A 83 -11.25 -0.73 11.55
N GLU A 84 -12.02 -1.38 12.41
CA GLU A 84 -12.92 -2.49 12.06
C GLU A 84 -13.97 -2.10 11.00
N ARG A 85 -14.32 -0.81 10.94
CA ARG A 85 -15.31 -0.24 10.00
C ARG A 85 -14.68 0.35 8.74
N SER A 86 -13.38 0.13 8.50
CA SER A 86 -12.70 0.69 7.32
C SER A 86 -13.28 0.18 6.02
N ALA A 87 -13.66 -1.11 5.95
CA ALA A 87 -14.31 -1.67 4.78
C ALA A 87 -15.72 -1.07 4.56
N ASP A 88 -16.49 -0.84 5.63
CA ASP A 88 -17.80 -0.18 5.56
C ASP A 88 -17.67 1.26 5.03
N LEU A 89 -16.66 2.00 5.49
CA LEU A 89 -16.35 3.34 5.00
C LEU A 89 -16.05 3.30 3.50
N LEU A 90 -15.11 2.45 3.09
CA LEU A 90 -14.68 2.35 1.69
C LEU A 90 -15.79 1.87 0.77
N ALA A 91 -16.78 1.12 1.26
CA ALA A 91 -17.94 0.72 0.47
C ALA A 91 -18.82 1.92 0.01
N HIS A 92 -18.68 3.09 0.66
CA HIS A 92 -19.29 4.34 0.18
C HIS A 92 -18.46 5.00 -0.94
N GLU A 93 -17.16 4.74 -0.97
CA GLU A 93 -16.20 5.42 -1.85
C GLU A 93 -15.81 4.59 -3.07
N THR A 94 -16.04 3.27 -3.06
CA THR A 94 -15.76 2.37 -4.19
C THR A 94 -16.85 1.33 -4.40
N ALA A 95 -17.01 0.89 -5.66
CA ALA A 95 -17.93 -0.17 -6.03
C ALA A 95 -17.36 -1.59 -5.83
N VAL A 96 -16.08 -1.71 -5.46
CA VAL A 96 -15.41 -3.00 -5.26
C VAL A 96 -15.85 -3.62 -3.93
N ASP A 97 -16.08 -4.93 -3.93
CA ASP A 97 -16.31 -5.71 -2.70
C ASP A 97 -14.98 -5.82 -1.91
N LEU A 98 -14.90 -5.07 -0.81
CA LEU A 98 -13.76 -5.07 0.11
C LEU A 98 -14.03 -5.90 1.39
N SER A 99 -15.02 -6.80 1.37
CA SER A 99 -15.23 -7.74 2.47
C SER A 99 -13.99 -8.64 2.66
N ASP A 100 -13.77 -9.14 3.89
CA ASP A 100 -12.66 -10.06 4.20
C ASP A 100 -12.55 -11.26 3.24
N ARG A 101 -13.67 -11.73 2.72
CA ARG A 101 -13.72 -12.83 1.76
C ARG A 101 -13.16 -12.45 0.40
N ALA A 102 -13.46 -11.24 -0.08
CA ALA A 102 -13.08 -10.76 -1.41
C ALA A 102 -11.72 -10.05 -1.41
N HIS A 103 -11.41 -9.34 -0.32
CA HIS A 103 -10.21 -8.55 -0.13
C HIS A 103 -9.59 -8.82 1.26
N PRO A 104 -9.02 -10.03 1.47
CA PRO A 104 -8.42 -10.42 2.75
C PRO A 104 -7.13 -9.63 3.03
N ASP A 105 -6.58 -9.77 4.24
CA ASP A 105 -5.29 -9.17 4.57
C ASP A 105 -4.17 -9.57 3.58
N GLY A 106 -3.34 -8.58 3.24
CA GLY A 106 -2.33 -8.66 2.19
C GLY A 106 -2.92 -8.72 0.77
N ALA A 107 -4.18 -8.35 0.55
CA ALA A 107 -4.72 -8.12 -0.78
C ALA A 107 -4.38 -6.71 -1.27
N ALA A 108 -4.24 -6.56 -2.58
CA ALA A 108 -3.98 -5.28 -3.22
C ALA A 108 -4.74 -5.21 -4.55
N LEU A 109 -5.20 -4.03 -4.93
CA LEU A 109 -5.78 -3.78 -6.25
C LEU A 109 -5.71 -2.30 -6.60
N ARG A 110 -5.86 -1.99 -7.87
CA ARG A 110 -6.09 -0.62 -8.34
C ARG A 110 -7.54 -0.47 -8.79
N THR A 111 -8.24 0.54 -8.25
CA THR A 111 -9.64 0.81 -8.55
C THR A 111 -9.96 2.31 -8.43
N ALA A 112 -11.20 2.68 -8.69
CA ALA A 112 -11.72 4.00 -8.38
C ALA A 112 -12.12 4.11 -6.90
N VAL A 113 -11.62 5.13 -6.20
CA VAL A 113 -12.04 5.54 -4.85
C VAL A 113 -12.40 7.01 -4.91
N SER A 114 -13.64 7.38 -4.58
CA SER A 114 -14.17 8.74 -4.75
C SER A 114 -14.00 9.27 -6.18
N GLY A 115 -14.03 8.37 -7.18
CA GLY A 115 -13.79 8.69 -8.59
C GLY A 115 -12.32 8.87 -8.99
N LEU A 116 -11.37 8.78 -8.05
CA LEU A 116 -9.94 8.80 -8.33
C LEU A 116 -9.39 7.41 -8.60
N ALA A 117 -8.46 7.27 -9.55
CA ALA A 117 -7.64 6.06 -9.64
C ALA A 117 -6.73 5.95 -8.42
N ALA A 118 -6.92 4.89 -7.63
CA ALA A 118 -6.17 4.66 -6.41
C ALA A 118 -5.74 3.18 -6.29
N ASP A 119 -4.56 2.98 -5.72
CA ASP A 119 -4.17 1.69 -5.16
C ASP A 119 -4.88 1.52 -3.81
N VAL A 120 -5.50 0.37 -3.61
CA VAL A 120 -6.16 -0.05 -2.36
C VAL A 120 -5.41 -1.28 -1.89
N VAL A 121 -4.67 -1.16 -0.79
CA VAL A 121 -3.84 -2.22 -0.23
C VAL A 121 -4.29 -2.50 1.19
N ARG A 122 -4.76 -3.71 1.46
CA ARG A 122 -5.02 -4.14 2.82
C ARG A 122 -3.74 -4.66 3.47
N ASP A 123 -3.38 -4.02 4.58
CA ASP A 123 -2.17 -4.22 5.34
C ASP A 123 -2.53 -4.00 6.82
N ASP A 124 -3.18 -4.99 7.41
CA ASP A 124 -3.76 -4.93 8.76
C ASP A 124 -2.67 -4.61 9.82
N GLN A 125 -2.98 -3.73 10.77
CA GLN A 125 -2.03 -3.25 11.79
C GLN A 125 -2.41 -3.78 13.17
N GLY A 126 -1.52 -4.56 13.81
CA GLY A 126 -1.80 -5.13 15.13
C GLY A 126 -3.05 -6.03 15.17
N GLY A 127 -3.42 -6.65 14.05
CA GLY A 127 -4.66 -7.43 13.91
C GLY A 127 -5.92 -6.60 13.65
N VAL A 128 -5.79 -5.27 13.52
CA VAL A 128 -6.88 -4.37 13.16
C VAL A 128 -6.89 -4.14 11.66
N CYS A 129 -8.07 -4.21 11.05
CA CYS A 129 -8.26 -3.95 9.63
C CYS A 129 -7.66 -2.59 9.24
N SER A 130 -6.75 -2.58 8.26
CA SER A 130 -6.07 -1.34 7.84
C SER A 130 -5.79 -1.34 6.34
N TYR A 131 -6.08 -0.20 5.72
CA TYR A 131 -5.88 0.04 4.30
C TYR A 131 -4.87 1.16 4.09
N LEU A 132 -3.94 0.96 3.16
CA LEU A 132 -3.19 2.02 2.50
C LEU A 132 -3.86 2.35 1.18
N LEU A 133 -4.22 3.61 1.03
CA LEU A 133 -4.79 4.17 -0.20
C LEU A 133 -3.76 5.07 -0.86
N GLY A 134 -3.33 4.72 -2.07
CA GLY A 134 -2.34 5.46 -2.84
C GLY A 134 -2.93 6.12 -4.07
N CYS A 135 -2.75 7.42 -4.24
CA CYS A 135 -3.17 8.15 -5.43
C CYS A 135 -2.10 9.13 -5.90
N GLU A 136 -2.32 9.77 -7.05
CA GLU A 136 -1.46 10.86 -7.49
C GLU A 136 -1.42 12.00 -6.46
N ARG A 137 -0.25 12.61 -6.28
CA ARG A 137 -0.03 13.64 -5.26
C ARG A 137 -1.02 14.82 -5.36
N SER A 138 -1.38 15.24 -6.57
CA SER A 138 -2.31 16.35 -6.81
C SER A 138 -3.72 16.11 -6.27
N SER A 139 -4.09 14.84 -6.11
CA SER A 139 -5.43 14.42 -5.70
C SER A 139 -5.48 13.92 -4.25
N GLY A 140 -4.32 13.89 -3.56
CA GLY A 140 -4.20 13.41 -2.18
C GLY A 140 -5.09 14.15 -1.18
N GLN A 141 -5.19 15.48 -1.28
CA GLN A 141 -6.06 16.25 -0.40
C GLN A 141 -7.54 15.91 -0.64
N TYR A 142 -7.96 15.76 -1.89
CA TYR A 142 -9.33 15.40 -2.22
C TYR A 142 -9.69 13.99 -1.71
N LEU A 143 -8.78 13.02 -1.87
CA LEU A 143 -8.97 11.68 -1.32
C LEU A 143 -9.15 11.74 0.20
N PHE A 144 -8.28 12.47 0.90
CA PHE A 144 -8.34 12.64 2.35
C PHE A 144 -9.67 13.26 2.80
N ASP A 145 -10.09 14.38 2.18
CA ASP A 145 -11.34 15.07 2.52
C ASP A 145 -12.57 14.18 2.26
N SER A 146 -12.54 13.38 1.18
CA SER A 146 -13.66 12.49 0.82
C SER A 146 -13.81 11.35 1.83
N LEU A 147 -12.70 10.78 2.31
CA LEU A 147 -12.72 9.73 3.34
C LEU A 147 -13.24 10.27 4.69
N LEU A 148 -12.87 11.50 5.05
CA LEU A 148 -13.38 12.13 6.28
C LEU A 148 -14.88 12.41 6.21
N ASP A 149 -15.37 12.93 5.07
CA ASP A 149 -16.80 13.17 4.88
C ASP A 149 -17.59 11.87 4.94
N ALA A 150 -17.16 10.85 4.20
CA ALA A 150 -17.81 9.53 4.16
C ALA A 150 -17.78 8.81 5.51
N GLY A 151 -16.68 8.94 6.25
CA GLY A 151 -16.51 8.33 7.56
C GLY A 151 -17.17 9.07 8.72
N GLY A 152 -17.69 10.28 8.51
CA GLY A 152 -18.32 11.09 9.56
C GLY A 152 -19.40 10.35 10.35
N PRO A 153 -20.39 9.70 9.71
CA PRO A 153 -21.39 8.87 10.38
C PRO A 153 -20.82 7.65 11.12
N LEU A 154 -19.60 7.24 10.77
CA LEU A 154 -18.90 6.10 11.37
C LEU A 154 -17.99 6.52 12.55
N GLY A 155 -17.82 7.84 12.76
CA GLY A 155 -16.93 8.40 13.77
C GLY A 155 -15.45 8.35 13.36
N VAL A 156 -15.14 8.45 12.07
CA VAL A 156 -13.75 8.57 11.63
C VAL A 156 -13.13 9.85 12.21
N ASP A 157 -11.87 9.77 12.61
CA ASP A 157 -11.09 10.92 13.06
C ASP A 157 -9.66 10.80 12.56
N VAL A 158 -8.94 11.92 12.58
CA VAL A 158 -7.54 12.00 12.17
C VAL A 158 -6.66 11.59 13.33
N ASP A 159 -5.94 10.50 13.16
CA ASP A 159 -4.82 10.17 14.02
C ASP A 159 -3.54 10.89 13.54
N GLY A 160 -2.58 11.07 14.44
CA GLY A 160 -1.28 11.64 14.12
C GLY A 160 -0.45 10.76 13.18
N PHE A 161 0.74 11.22 12.83
CA PHE A 161 1.72 10.36 12.16
C PHE A 161 2.24 9.33 13.16
N ALA A 162 1.72 8.10 13.09
CA ALA A 162 2.31 6.99 13.83
C ALA A 162 3.74 6.74 13.30
N SER A 163 4.72 6.87 14.18
CA SER A 163 6.04 6.29 13.93
C SER A 163 5.95 4.78 14.19
N ASP A 164 6.60 3.94 13.38
CA ASP A 164 6.64 2.49 13.59
C ASP A 164 7.27 2.12 14.97
N ASP A 165 7.83 3.09 15.69
CA ASP A 165 8.41 2.99 17.03
C ASP A 165 7.40 3.28 18.17
N GLU A 166 6.19 3.74 17.87
CA GLU A 166 5.16 4.03 18.88
C GLU A 166 4.13 2.89 18.97
N GLU A 167 4.05 2.29 20.17
CA GLU A 167 2.99 1.37 20.55
C GLU A 167 1.63 2.08 20.34
N PRO A 168 0.63 1.43 19.70
CA PRO A 168 -0.60 2.13 19.34
C PRO A 168 -1.26 2.69 20.59
N ALA A 169 -1.44 4.00 20.62
CA ALA A 169 -2.17 4.67 21.69
C ALA A 169 -3.54 4.02 21.80
N HIS A 170 -3.82 3.39 22.94
CA HIS A 170 -5.10 2.76 23.20
C HIS A 170 -6.24 3.76 22.98
N VAL A 171 -6.97 3.60 21.88
CA VAL A 171 -8.24 4.30 21.66
C VAL A 171 -9.21 3.78 22.72
N ARG A 172 -9.72 4.72 23.53
CA ARG A 172 -10.81 4.48 24.48
C ARG A 172 -12.16 4.65 23.80
#